data_AF-F3C5Z4-F1
#
_entry.id   AF-F3C5Z4-F1
#
_cell.length_a   1.000
_cell.length_b   1.000
_cell.length_c   1.000
_cell.angle_alpha   90.00
_cell.angle_beta   90.00
_cell.angle_gamma   90.00
#
_symmetry.space_group_name_H-M   'P 1'
#
loop_
_entity.id
_entity.type
_entity.pdbx_description
1 polymer ?
#
loop_
_entity_poly.entity_id
_entity_poly.type
_entity_poly.pdbx_seq_one_letter_code
_entity_poly.pdbx_strand_id
1 'polypeptide(L)'
;MYRLDARRFVMDDQRQSPESVNKLNGLKNALLQTADTYGSLVSSPQEEQVWKQVKADARAYSDKIDQLVELSKSKSDSELFVFIRDITSPQAKALQSSIEQLIEVNVKGAEQSGAIADKNYDSGLTVTLTLVVLAVIITLIVATLFTRSTARPVQALLESTRKIAEGDLRTTVEVNGADELTELQKATATMLSSLMGTIQHISDASGLLASAAEEMSSITQDSTQGIQRQTMETEQAATAVNQMTAAIEEVARNAVAASTSTQACEKSAQTGQDCVGQT
;
A
#
# COMPACT_ATOMS: atom_id res chain seq x y z
N MET A 1 33.96 -3.51 65.04
CA MET A 1 34.05 -4.80 65.75
C MET A 1 35.50 -5.10 66.18
N TYR A 2 36.45 -5.19 65.24
CA TYR A 2 37.84 -5.61 65.47
C TYR A 2 38.66 -4.86 66.55
N ARG A 3 38.48 -3.54 66.74
CA ARG A 3 39.20 -2.79 67.79
C ARG A 3 38.77 -3.18 69.21
N LEU A 4 37.51 -3.60 69.36
CA LEU A 4 36.96 -4.03 70.65
C LEU A 4 37.46 -5.42 71.02
N ASP A 5 37.64 -6.30 70.03
CA ASP A 5 38.14 -7.66 70.22
C ASP A 5 39.61 -7.69 70.67
N ALA A 6 40.46 -6.79 70.17
CA ALA A 6 41.84 -6.64 70.66
C ALA A 6 41.89 -6.22 72.13
N ARG A 7 41.01 -5.30 72.54
CA ARG A 7 40.88 -4.87 73.94
C ARG A 7 40.30 -5.98 74.83
N ARG A 8 39.29 -6.69 74.32
CA ARG A 8 38.68 -7.85 75.00
C ARG A 8 39.68 -8.99 75.19
N PHE A 9 40.56 -9.22 74.21
CA PHE A 9 41.63 -10.20 74.30
C PHE A 9 42.62 -9.88 75.42
N VAL A 10 43.00 -8.62 75.62
CA VAL A 10 43.91 -8.24 76.73
C VAL A 10 43.22 -8.35 78.10
N MET A 11 41.91 -8.11 78.16
CA MET A 11 41.09 -8.21 79.37
C MET A 11 40.65 -9.64 79.73
N ASP A 12 40.98 -10.64 78.91
CA ASP A 12 40.60 -12.03 79.14
C ASP A 12 41.66 -12.75 79.99
N ASP A 13 41.25 -13.26 81.16
CA ASP A 13 42.12 -14.05 82.05
C ASP A 13 42.63 -15.33 81.37
N GLN A 14 41.90 -15.83 80.36
CA GLN A 14 42.27 -16.97 79.53
C GLN A 14 42.75 -16.54 78.13
N ARG A 15 43.34 -15.35 77.99
CA ARG A 15 43.81 -14.82 76.69
C ARG A 15 44.80 -15.71 75.94
N GLN A 16 45.59 -16.50 76.66
CA GLN A 16 46.53 -17.46 76.06
C GLN A 16 45.89 -18.81 75.72
N SER A 17 44.60 -18.99 75.99
CA SER A 17 43.88 -20.19 75.57
C SER A 17 43.91 -20.30 74.04
N PRO A 18 43.99 -21.53 73.50
CA PRO A 18 43.91 -21.74 72.06
C PRO A 18 42.65 -21.13 71.45
N GLU A 19 41.54 -21.10 72.18
CA GLU A 19 40.28 -20.53 71.72
C GLU A 19 40.36 -19.01 71.51
N SER A 20 40.86 -18.26 72.51
CA SER A 20 40.96 -16.80 72.43
C SER A 20 41.93 -16.34 71.34
N VAL A 21 43.08 -17.03 71.19
CA VAL A 21 44.05 -16.75 70.12
C VAL A 21 43.49 -17.11 68.74
N ASN A 22 42.86 -18.28 68.59
CA ASN A 22 42.27 -18.70 67.31
C ASN A 22 41.14 -17.78 66.87
N LYS A 23 40.32 -17.28 67.80
CA LYS A 23 39.27 -16.31 67.50
C LYS A 23 39.83 -15.01 66.94
N LEU A 24 40.87 -14.45 67.57
CA LEU A 24 41.50 -13.21 67.12
C LEU A 24 42.18 -13.40 65.75
N ASN A 25 42.85 -14.52 65.54
CA ASN A 25 43.45 -14.89 64.25
C ASN A 25 42.40 -15.13 63.15
N GLY A 26 41.28 -15.77 63.48
CA GLY A 26 40.17 -15.96 62.54
C GLY A 26 39.57 -14.63 62.08
N LEU A 27 39.36 -13.69 63.01
CA LEU A 27 38.91 -12.32 62.72
C LEU A 27 39.92 -11.57 61.82
N LYS A 28 41.21 -11.65 62.13
CA LYS A 28 42.29 -11.07 61.32
C LYS A 28 42.29 -11.62 59.89
N ASN A 29 42.22 -12.94 59.73
CA ASN A 29 42.21 -13.60 58.43
C ASN A 29 40.96 -13.24 57.62
N ALA A 30 39.78 -13.20 58.27
CA ALA A 30 38.55 -12.78 57.62
C ALA A 30 38.62 -11.32 57.12
N LEU A 31 39.23 -10.42 57.90
CA LEU A 31 39.45 -9.03 57.48
C LEU A 31 40.33 -8.97 56.21
N LEU A 32 41.47 -9.67 56.20
CA LEU A 32 42.37 -9.69 55.05
C LEU A 32 41.73 -10.31 53.82
N GLN A 33 40.99 -11.41 53.99
CA GLN A 33 40.27 -12.08 52.90
C GLN A 33 39.15 -11.19 52.33
N THR A 34 38.39 -10.50 53.18
CA THR A 34 37.34 -9.58 52.74
C THR A 34 37.94 -8.39 51.99
N ALA A 35 39.03 -7.82 52.50
CA ALA A 35 39.74 -6.75 51.81
C ALA A 35 40.29 -7.20 50.46
N ASP A 36 40.72 -8.46 50.30
CA ASP A 36 41.22 -8.96 49.02
C ASP A 36 40.09 -9.25 48.02
N THR A 37 39.04 -9.95 48.46
CA THR A 37 37.89 -10.35 47.62
C THR A 37 37.08 -9.16 47.10
N TYR A 38 37.04 -8.05 47.83
CA TYR A 38 36.42 -6.80 47.38
C TYR A 38 36.98 -6.31 46.04
N GLY A 39 38.24 -6.63 45.69
CA GLY A 39 38.87 -6.22 44.43
C GLY A 39 38.10 -6.62 43.16
N SER A 40 37.30 -7.67 43.23
CA SER A 40 36.44 -8.12 42.12
C SER A 40 35.22 -7.22 41.86
N LEU A 41 34.84 -6.40 42.84
CA LEU A 41 33.70 -5.49 42.77
C LEU A 41 34.10 -4.06 42.38
N VAL A 42 35.40 -3.77 42.37
CA VAL A 42 35.94 -2.45 42.03
C VAL A 42 35.53 -2.08 40.61
N SER A 43 34.85 -0.94 40.49
CA SER A 43 34.19 -0.48 39.26
C SER A 43 34.76 0.82 38.69
N SER A 44 35.63 1.51 39.44
CA SER A 44 36.24 2.78 39.02
C SER A 44 37.70 2.93 39.45
N PRO A 45 38.51 3.75 38.74
CA PRO A 45 39.89 4.04 39.14
C PRO A 45 40.01 4.68 40.53
N GLN A 46 39.06 5.54 40.90
CA GLN A 46 39.03 6.18 42.22
C GLN A 46 38.74 5.17 43.33
N GLU A 47 37.78 4.26 43.10
CA GLU A 47 37.50 3.16 44.02
C GLU A 47 38.71 2.22 44.15
N GLU A 48 39.38 1.91 43.05
CA GLU A 48 40.59 1.07 43.04
C GLU A 48 41.70 1.64 43.92
N GLN A 49 41.90 2.97 43.86
CA GLN A 49 42.89 3.65 44.68
C GLN A 49 42.57 3.53 46.18
N VAL A 50 41.33 3.79 46.57
CA VAL A 50 40.92 3.73 47.99
C VAL A 50 40.88 2.28 48.48
N TRP A 51 40.46 1.33 47.65
CA TRP A 51 40.52 -0.10 47.97
C TRP A 51 41.94 -0.59 48.23
N LYS A 52 42.92 -0.18 47.41
CA LYS A 52 44.34 -0.49 47.65
C LYS A 52 44.82 0.05 49.01
N GLN A 53 44.35 1.24 49.39
CA GLN A 53 44.63 1.83 50.70
C GLN A 53 44.00 1.00 51.84
N VAL A 54 42.74 0.60 51.73
CA VAL A 54 42.07 -0.30 52.69
C VAL A 54 42.85 -1.61 52.85
N LYS A 55 43.32 -2.21 51.75
CA LYS A 55 44.12 -3.43 51.78
C LYS A 55 45.47 -3.24 52.48
N ALA A 56 46.12 -2.09 52.27
CA ALA A 56 47.36 -1.74 52.96
C ALA A 56 47.14 -1.54 54.46
N ASP A 57 46.11 -0.78 54.85
CA ASP A 57 45.78 -0.51 56.25
C ASP A 57 45.28 -1.76 56.99
N ALA A 58 44.57 -2.66 56.29
CA ALA A 58 44.14 -3.94 56.85
C ALA A 58 45.33 -4.86 57.16
N ARG A 59 46.36 -4.88 56.29
CA ARG A 59 47.62 -5.59 56.56
C ARG A 59 48.38 -4.96 57.72
N ALA A 60 48.57 -3.63 57.70
CA ALA A 60 49.27 -2.91 58.76
C ALA A 60 48.61 -3.13 60.14
N TYR A 61 47.26 -3.11 60.21
CA TYR A 61 46.52 -3.41 61.42
C TYR A 61 46.70 -4.88 61.84
N SER A 62 46.61 -5.82 60.90
CA SER A 62 46.80 -7.25 61.13
C SER A 62 48.18 -7.58 61.70
N ASP A 63 49.24 -6.94 61.19
CA ASP A 63 50.61 -7.09 61.70
C ASP A 63 50.74 -6.60 63.15
N LYS A 64 50.01 -5.55 63.54
CA LYS A 64 49.97 -5.07 64.94
C LYS A 64 49.19 -6.01 65.85
N ILE A 65 48.19 -6.70 65.33
CA ILE A 65 47.49 -7.75 66.09
C ILE A 65 48.42 -8.95 66.33
N ASP A 66 49.25 -9.34 65.37
CA ASP A 66 50.25 -10.40 65.56
C ASP A 66 51.31 -10.01 66.61
N GLN A 67 51.78 -8.75 66.59
CA GLN A 67 52.66 -8.23 67.63
C GLN A 67 51.99 -8.20 69.01
N LEU A 68 50.70 -7.84 69.09
CA LEU A 68 49.95 -7.84 70.35
C LEU A 68 49.82 -9.26 70.92
N VAL A 69 49.52 -10.26 70.09
CA VAL A 69 49.44 -11.67 70.51
C VAL A 69 50.80 -12.14 71.03
N GLU A 70 51.90 -11.82 70.36
CA GLU A 70 53.23 -12.22 70.83
C GLU A 70 53.62 -11.55 72.15
N LEU A 71 53.41 -10.23 72.27
CA LEU A 71 53.67 -9.49 73.51
C LEU A 71 52.82 -10.02 74.67
N SER A 72 51.61 -10.49 74.41
CA SER A 72 50.69 -10.99 75.44
C SER A 72 51.18 -12.24 76.19
N LYS A 73 52.18 -12.94 75.66
CA LYS A 73 52.82 -14.11 76.30
C LYS A 73 53.76 -13.75 77.45
N SER A 74 54.33 -12.54 77.44
CA SER A 74 55.41 -12.16 78.36
C SER A 74 55.25 -10.79 79.04
N LYS A 75 54.35 -9.93 78.53
CA LYS A 75 54.15 -8.57 79.02
C LYS A 75 53.00 -8.45 80.02
N SER A 76 53.12 -7.47 80.90
CA SER A 76 52.06 -7.12 81.85
C SER A 76 50.86 -6.48 81.15
N ASP A 77 49.69 -6.56 81.77
CA ASP A 77 48.46 -5.99 81.23
C ASP A 77 48.60 -4.48 80.98
N SER A 78 49.30 -3.76 81.87
CA SER A 78 49.57 -2.33 81.71
C SER A 78 50.38 -2.04 80.44
N GLU A 79 51.40 -2.84 80.13
CA GLU A 79 52.19 -2.69 78.90
C GLU A 79 51.35 -3.02 77.65
N LEU A 80 50.48 -4.03 77.71
CA LEU A 80 49.58 -4.39 76.63
C LEU A 80 48.52 -3.30 76.38
N PHE A 81 48.00 -2.67 77.43
CA PHE A 81 47.09 -1.52 77.31
C PHE A 81 47.76 -0.32 76.65
N VAL A 82 49.02 -0.03 77.01
CA VAL A 82 49.81 1.03 76.34
C VAL A 82 50.03 0.69 74.87
N PHE A 83 50.38 -0.56 74.54
CA PHE A 83 50.53 -0.99 73.15
C PHE A 83 49.22 -0.86 72.36
N ILE A 84 48.08 -1.24 72.95
CA ILE A 84 46.78 -1.05 72.31
C ILE A 84 46.48 0.43 72.06
N ARG A 85 46.73 1.28 73.06
CA ARG A 85 46.42 2.72 72.97
C ARG A 85 47.28 3.42 71.91
N ASP A 86 48.58 3.16 71.93
CA ASP A 86 49.56 3.94 71.18
C ASP A 86 49.92 3.32 69.83
N ILE A 87 49.74 2.00 69.65
CA ILE A 87 50.17 1.27 68.45
C ILE A 87 49.02 0.54 67.74
N THR A 88 48.08 -0.09 68.45
CA THR A 88 46.99 -0.84 67.77
C THR A 88 45.81 0.08 67.39
N SER A 89 45.47 1.03 68.27
CA SER A 89 44.29 1.90 68.11
C SER A 89 44.43 2.93 66.97
N PRO A 90 45.59 3.58 66.75
CA PRO A 90 45.74 4.51 65.62
C PRO A 90 45.64 3.78 64.27
N GLN A 91 46.14 2.55 64.19
CA GLN A 91 46.12 1.70 62.99
C GLN A 91 44.69 1.22 62.71
N ALA A 92 43.94 0.87 63.75
CA ALA A 92 42.50 0.62 63.62
C ALA A 92 41.74 1.85 63.10
N LYS A 93 42.14 3.06 63.53
CA LYS A 93 41.52 4.32 63.08
C LYS A 93 41.87 4.63 61.63
N ALA A 94 43.11 4.40 61.20
CA ALA A 94 43.52 4.54 59.80
C ALA A 94 42.72 3.60 58.88
N LEU A 95 42.64 2.32 59.25
CA LEU A 95 41.80 1.35 58.55
C LEU A 95 40.32 1.78 58.50
N GLN A 96 39.76 2.20 59.63
CA GLN A 96 38.39 2.73 59.66
C GLN A 96 38.20 3.91 58.69
N SER A 97 39.12 4.87 58.68
CA SER A 97 39.05 6.04 57.81
C SER A 97 39.12 5.67 56.33
N SER A 98 39.96 4.70 55.95
CA SER A 98 40.04 4.22 54.56
C SER A 98 38.76 3.49 54.13
N ILE A 99 38.12 2.73 55.04
CA ILE A 99 36.82 2.08 54.78
C ILE A 99 35.71 3.14 54.61
N GLU A 100 35.68 4.15 55.48
CA GLU A 100 34.72 5.27 55.37
C GLU A 100 34.88 6.02 54.03
N GLN A 101 36.11 6.26 53.59
CA GLN A 101 36.38 6.82 52.26
C GLN A 101 35.90 5.90 51.13
N LEU A 102 36.10 4.58 51.24
CA LEU A 102 35.63 3.62 50.23
C LEU A 102 34.11 3.62 50.13
N ILE A 103 33.42 3.67 51.27
CA ILE A 103 31.96 3.80 51.33
C ILE A 103 31.51 5.10 50.67
N GLU A 104 32.17 6.23 50.95
CA GLU A 104 31.83 7.52 50.37
C GLU A 104 31.96 7.52 48.83
N VAL A 105 33.04 6.93 48.30
CA VAL A 105 33.25 6.77 46.86
C VAL A 105 32.14 5.92 46.24
N ASN A 106 31.77 4.82 46.88
CA ASN A 106 30.70 3.94 46.40
C ASN A 106 29.32 4.60 46.43
N VAL A 107 28.99 5.34 47.49
CA VAL A 107 27.73 6.09 47.59
C VAL A 107 27.65 7.16 46.49
N LYS A 108 28.71 7.96 46.31
CA LYS A 108 28.78 8.96 45.23
C LYS A 108 28.69 8.32 43.83
N GLY A 109 29.37 7.20 43.63
CA GLY A 109 29.30 6.43 42.39
C GLY A 109 27.87 5.95 42.10
N ALA A 110 27.19 5.39 43.10
CA ALA A 110 25.81 4.93 42.99
C ALA A 110 24.83 6.07 42.67
N GLU A 111 24.96 7.22 43.33
CA GLU A 111 24.16 8.43 43.02
C GLU A 111 24.36 8.90 41.58
N GLN A 112 25.61 8.94 41.11
CA GLN A 112 25.94 9.31 39.73
C GLN A 112 25.38 8.31 38.73
N SER A 113 25.53 7.01 38.98
CA SER A 113 24.93 5.96 38.15
C SER A 113 23.41 6.06 38.10
N GLY A 114 22.75 6.37 39.23
CA GLY A 114 21.32 6.64 39.29
C GLY A 114 20.92 7.82 38.40
N ALA A 115 21.60 8.96 38.55
CA ALA A 115 21.32 10.15 37.74
C ALA A 115 21.58 9.94 36.23
N ILE A 116 22.58 9.13 35.87
CA ILE A 116 22.82 8.73 34.47
C ILE A 116 21.70 7.82 33.97
N ALA A 117 21.24 6.87 34.79
CA ALA A 117 20.12 5.98 34.44
C ALA A 117 18.83 6.78 34.20
N ASP A 118 18.53 7.76 35.06
CA ASP A 118 17.37 8.66 34.88
C ASP A 118 17.46 9.46 33.58
N LYS A 119 18.63 10.05 33.29
CA LYS A 119 18.85 10.77 32.01
C LYS A 119 18.71 9.87 30.79
N ASN A 120 19.24 8.64 30.86
CA ASN A 120 19.13 7.68 29.78
C ASN A 120 17.68 7.23 29.57
N TYR A 121 16.91 7.10 30.66
CA TYR A 121 15.48 6.81 30.61
C TYR A 121 14.71 7.94 29.92
N ASP A 122 14.89 9.18 30.37
CA ASP A 122 14.21 10.36 29.79
C ASP A 122 14.59 10.57 28.31
N SER A 123 15.87 10.40 27.98
CA SER A 123 16.35 10.46 26.60
C SER A 123 15.75 9.33 25.76
N GLY A 124 15.68 8.12 26.31
CA GLY A 124 15.07 6.97 25.64
C GLY A 124 13.61 7.22 25.31
N LEU A 125 12.83 7.69 26.29
CA LEU A 125 11.43 8.05 26.11
C LEU A 125 11.25 9.14 25.05
N THR A 126 12.10 10.18 25.07
CA THR A 126 12.07 11.27 24.09
C THR A 126 12.36 10.77 22.67
N VAL A 127 13.39 9.93 22.49
CA VAL A 127 13.74 9.34 21.19
C VAL A 127 12.62 8.44 20.69
N THR A 128 12.10 7.54 21.52
CA THR A 128 10.99 6.65 21.17
C THR A 128 9.74 7.44 20.75
N LEU A 129 9.35 8.46 21.52
CA LEU A 129 8.18 9.29 21.19
C LEU A 129 8.39 10.06 19.89
N THR A 130 9.59 10.60 19.67
CA THR A 130 9.92 11.30 18.42
C THR A 130 9.81 10.36 17.22
N LEU A 131 10.32 9.14 17.32
CA LEU A 131 10.21 8.13 16.26
C LEU A 131 8.74 7.73 15.99
N VAL A 132 7.93 7.58 17.04
CA VAL A 132 6.49 7.28 16.90
C VAL A 132 5.78 8.43 16.17
N VAL A 133 6.02 9.68 16.56
CA VAL A 133 5.42 10.85 15.91
C VAL A 133 5.84 10.96 14.45
N LEU A 134 7.13 10.77 14.15
CA LEU A 134 7.63 10.78 12.77
C LEU A 134 7.01 9.65 11.94
N ALA A 135 6.89 8.44 12.50
CA ALA A 135 6.25 7.33 11.82
C ALA A 135 4.79 7.65 11.48
N VAL A 136 4.02 8.19 12.42
CA VAL A 136 2.63 8.62 12.19
C VAL A 136 2.54 9.68 11.09
N ILE A 137 3.42 10.70 11.12
CA ILE A 137 3.45 11.75 10.10
C ILE A 137 3.75 11.15 8.72
N ILE A 138 4.76 10.28 8.61
CA ILE A 138 5.10 9.61 7.35
C ILE A 138 3.93 8.76 6.86
N THR A 139 3.28 7.99 7.73
CA THR A 139 2.09 7.20 7.39
C THR A 139 0.96 8.08 6.86
N LEU A 140 0.68 9.22 7.50
CA LEU A 140 -0.34 10.16 7.04
C LEU A 140 0.00 10.78 5.68
N ILE A 141 1.28 11.15 5.47
CA ILE A 141 1.75 11.69 4.18
C ILE A 141 1.57 10.63 3.08
N VAL A 142 2.08 9.42 3.30
CA VAL A 142 1.98 8.31 2.33
C VAL A 142 0.52 7.95 2.05
N ALA A 143 -0.32 7.84 3.09
CA ALA A 143 -1.74 7.56 2.93
C ALA A 143 -2.47 8.64 2.11
N THR A 144 -2.14 9.91 2.35
CA THR A 144 -2.71 11.04 1.61
C THR A 144 -2.24 11.04 0.15
N LEU A 145 -0.96 10.78 -0.10
CA LEU A 145 -0.41 10.67 -1.45
C LEU A 145 -1.05 9.50 -2.20
N PHE A 146 -1.08 8.30 -1.61
CA PHE A 146 -1.69 7.10 -2.19
C PHE A 146 -3.17 7.29 -2.51
N THR A 147 -3.92 7.92 -1.61
CA THR A 147 -5.35 8.22 -1.84
C THR A 147 -5.54 9.15 -3.03
N ARG A 148 -4.67 10.15 -3.20
CA ARG A 148 -4.75 11.12 -4.29
C ARG A 148 -4.23 10.57 -5.61
N SER A 149 -3.17 9.76 -5.61
CA SER A 149 -2.56 9.21 -6.82
C SER A 149 -3.31 8.00 -7.36
N THR A 150 -3.92 7.19 -6.49
CA THR A 150 -4.45 5.87 -6.88
C THR A 150 -5.95 5.78 -6.62
N ALA A 151 -6.39 5.94 -5.37
CA ALA A 151 -7.78 5.67 -5.01
C ALA A 151 -8.78 6.62 -5.74
N ARG A 152 -8.48 7.92 -5.77
CA ARG A 152 -9.35 8.90 -6.44
C ARG A 152 -9.42 8.72 -7.96
N PRO A 153 -8.29 8.61 -8.71
CA PRO A 153 -8.39 8.47 -10.16
C PRO A 153 -9.00 7.12 -10.59
N VAL A 154 -8.81 6.05 -9.80
CA VAL A 154 -9.52 4.77 -10.03
C VAL A 154 -11.04 4.93 -9.87
N GLN A 155 -11.50 5.62 -8.83
CA GLN A 155 -12.93 5.88 -8.63
C GLN A 155 -13.52 6.74 -9.76
N ALA A 156 -12.81 7.79 -10.18
CA ALA A 156 -13.23 8.65 -11.29
C ALA A 156 -13.31 7.89 -12.64
N LEU A 157 -12.32 7.02 -12.91
CA LEU A 157 -12.32 6.17 -14.09
C LEU A 157 -13.46 5.15 -14.05
N LEU A 158 -13.73 4.54 -12.89
CA LEU A 158 -14.84 3.61 -12.72
C LEU A 158 -16.19 4.29 -12.97
N GLU A 159 -16.39 5.51 -12.46
CA GLU A 159 -17.62 6.26 -12.70
C GLU A 159 -17.80 6.60 -14.19
N SER A 160 -16.72 7.04 -14.85
CA SER A 160 -16.75 7.33 -16.29
C SER A 160 -17.09 6.08 -17.11
N THR A 161 -16.46 4.95 -16.81
CA THR A 161 -16.74 3.68 -17.51
C THR A 161 -18.16 3.17 -17.27
N ARG A 162 -18.75 3.41 -16.09
CA ARG A 162 -20.17 3.09 -15.84
C ARG A 162 -21.10 3.92 -16.72
N LYS A 163 -20.88 5.23 -16.84
CA LYS A 163 -21.67 6.10 -17.73
C LYS A 163 -21.58 5.66 -19.18
N ILE A 164 -20.38 5.30 -19.64
CA ILE A 164 -20.17 4.74 -20.99
C ILE A 164 -20.98 3.44 -21.18
N ALA A 165 -20.96 2.54 -20.18
CA ALA A 165 -21.71 1.28 -20.23
C ALA A 165 -23.24 1.48 -20.23
N GLU A 166 -23.73 2.58 -19.64
CA GLU A 166 -25.14 2.99 -19.67
C GLU A 166 -25.52 3.70 -20.98
N GLY A 167 -24.56 3.93 -21.89
CA GLY A 167 -24.78 4.58 -23.18
C GLY A 167 -24.61 6.11 -23.16
N ASP A 168 -24.21 6.70 -22.04
CA ASP A 168 -23.87 8.12 -21.97
C ASP A 168 -22.42 8.35 -22.43
N LEU A 169 -22.27 8.62 -23.74
CA LEU A 169 -20.97 8.93 -24.36
C LEU A 169 -20.57 10.41 -24.23
N ARG A 170 -21.31 11.23 -23.47
CA ARG A 170 -20.97 12.65 -23.23
C ARG A 170 -19.97 12.84 -22.09
N THR A 171 -19.70 11.78 -21.32
CA THR A 171 -18.70 11.83 -20.24
C THR A 171 -17.29 12.04 -20.81
N THR A 172 -16.39 12.60 -20.01
CA THR A 172 -14.98 12.76 -20.34
C THR A 172 -14.11 11.89 -19.44
N VAL A 173 -13.16 11.17 -20.02
CA VAL A 173 -12.15 10.44 -19.25
C VAL A 173 -10.99 11.38 -18.96
N GLU A 174 -10.85 11.83 -17.71
CA GLU A 174 -9.71 12.65 -17.32
C GLU A 174 -8.44 11.78 -17.27
N VAL A 175 -7.39 12.23 -17.97
CA VAL A 175 -6.07 11.60 -17.98
C VAL A 175 -5.13 12.45 -17.15
N ASN A 176 -4.70 11.93 -16.00
CA ASN A 176 -3.83 12.64 -15.07
C ASN A 176 -2.76 11.69 -14.50
N GLY A 177 -1.49 12.02 -14.73
CA GLY A 177 -0.36 11.26 -14.20
C GLY A 177 0.63 10.83 -15.28
N ALA A 178 1.50 9.88 -14.94
CA ALA A 178 2.50 9.29 -15.83
C ALA A 178 2.77 7.80 -15.50
N ASP A 179 1.82 7.14 -14.84
CA ASP A 179 1.91 5.75 -14.37
C ASP A 179 1.01 4.81 -15.19
N GLU A 180 0.98 3.52 -14.82
CA GLU A 180 0.17 2.50 -15.46
C GLU A 180 -1.34 2.82 -15.41
N LEU A 181 -1.79 3.54 -14.37
CA LEU A 181 -3.17 3.99 -14.28
C LEU A 181 -3.49 5.08 -15.32
N THR A 182 -2.51 5.94 -15.60
CA THR A 182 -2.61 6.95 -16.66
C THR A 182 -2.72 6.30 -18.04
N GLU A 183 -1.94 5.25 -18.30
CA GLU A 183 -2.04 4.49 -19.55
C GLU A 183 -3.42 3.82 -19.69
N LEU A 184 -3.99 3.31 -18.60
CA LEU A 184 -5.36 2.78 -18.58
C LEU A 184 -6.41 3.87 -18.86
N GLN A 185 -6.25 5.07 -18.30
CA GLN A 185 -7.11 6.22 -18.60
C GLN A 185 -7.04 6.60 -20.09
N LYS A 186 -5.85 6.67 -20.68
CA LYS A 186 -5.66 6.96 -22.12
C LYS A 186 -6.31 5.90 -23.00
N ALA A 187 -6.15 4.63 -22.68
CA ALA A 187 -6.78 3.52 -23.41
C ALA A 187 -8.31 3.62 -23.34
N THR A 188 -8.86 3.94 -22.17
CA THR A 188 -10.31 4.13 -21.98
C THR A 188 -10.83 5.34 -22.77
N ALA A 189 -10.08 6.45 -22.79
CA ALA A 189 -10.43 7.63 -23.58
C ALA A 189 -10.45 7.31 -25.10
N THR A 190 -9.49 6.51 -25.56
CA THR A 190 -9.40 6.07 -26.96
C THR A 190 -10.57 5.16 -27.34
N MET A 191 -10.98 4.27 -26.43
CA MET A 191 -12.17 3.43 -26.58
C MET A 191 -13.43 4.29 -26.70
N LEU A 192 -13.61 5.30 -25.83
CA LEU A 192 -14.74 6.22 -25.89
C LEU A 192 -14.78 6.99 -27.22
N SER A 193 -13.65 7.53 -27.68
CA SER A 193 -13.57 8.23 -28.97
C SER A 193 -13.97 7.31 -30.15
N SER A 194 -13.56 6.04 -30.09
CA SER A 194 -13.86 5.05 -31.13
C SER A 194 -15.35 4.67 -31.13
N LEU A 195 -15.96 4.55 -29.96
CA LEU A 195 -17.41 4.34 -29.81
C LEU A 195 -18.20 5.54 -30.37
N MET A 196 -17.82 6.77 -30.02
CA MET A 196 -18.46 7.98 -30.55
C MET A 196 -18.37 8.04 -32.09
N GLY A 197 -17.20 7.75 -32.66
CA GLY A 197 -17.02 7.69 -34.11
C GLY A 197 -17.91 6.64 -34.77
N THR A 198 -18.04 5.47 -34.14
CA THR A 198 -18.92 4.39 -34.63
C THR A 198 -20.39 4.82 -34.64
N ILE A 199 -20.85 5.48 -33.57
CA ILE A 199 -22.23 6.01 -33.49
C ILE A 199 -22.47 7.10 -34.53
N GLN A 200 -21.49 7.99 -34.77
CA GLN A 200 -21.58 9.00 -35.83
C GLN A 200 -21.73 8.35 -37.21
N HIS A 201 -20.91 7.35 -37.53
CA HIS A 201 -21.01 6.62 -38.80
C HIS A 201 -22.37 5.93 -38.98
N ILE A 202 -22.94 5.36 -37.91
CA ILE A 202 -24.28 4.77 -37.94
C ILE A 202 -25.35 5.84 -38.19
N SER A 203 -25.22 7.01 -37.56
CA SER A 203 -26.14 8.14 -37.77
C SER A 203 -26.09 8.64 -39.21
N ASP A 204 -24.90 8.81 -39.77
CA ASP A 204 -24.71 9.27 -41.15
C ASP A 204 -25.27 8.25 -42.15
N ALA A 205 -25.00 6.95 -41.94
CA ALA A 205 -25.54 5.88 -42.78
C ALA A 205 -27.08 5.80 -42.69
N SER A 206 -27.66 6.02 -41.51
CA SER A 206 -29.12 6.07 -41.33
C SER A 206 -29.75 7.26 -42.04
N GLY A 207 -29.07 8.41 -42.06
CA GLY A 207 -29.49 9.59 -42.81
C GLY A 207 -29.48 9.35 -44.33
N LEU A 208 -28.41 8.75 -44.86
CA LEU A 208 -28.34 8.34 -46.27
C LEU A 208 -29.44 7.34 -46.63
N LEU A 209 -29.70 6.38 -45.75
CA LEU A 209 -30.77 5.40 -45.95
C LEU A 209 -32.16 6.06 -45.98
N ALA A 210 -32.40 7.04 -45.10
CA ALA A 210 -33.66 7.79 -45.07
C ALA A 210 -33.85 8.58 -46.38
N SER A 211 -32.82 9.28 -46.86
CA SER A 211 -32.87 9.99 -48.14
C SER A 211 -33.09 9.04 -49.33
N ALA A 212 -32.42 7.89 -49.37
CA ALA A 212 -32.63 6.88 -50.41
C ALA A 212 -34.06 6.30 -50.37
N ALA A 213 -34.65 6.15 -49.18
CA ALA A 213 -36.04 5.71 -49.03
C ALA A 213 -37.04 6.76 -49.53
N GLU A 214 -36.79 8.05 -49.29
CA GLU A 214 -37.60 9.16 -49.85
C GLU A 214 -37.52 9.19 -51.38
N GLU A 215 -36.32 9.04 -51.95
CA GLU A 215 -36.12 8.98 -53.39
C GLU A 215 -36.83 7.77 -54.01
N MET A 216 -36.70 6.58 -53.39
CA MET A 216 -37.40 5.37 -53.82
C MET A 216 -38.93 5.51 -53.73
N SER A 217 -39.44 6.19 -52.70
CA SER A 217 -40.87 6.51 -52.60
C SER A 217 -41.32 7.40 -53.75
N SER A 218 -40.52 8.42 -54.12
CA SER A 218 -40.81 9.29 -55.26
C SER A 218 -40.80 8.52 -56.59
N ILE A 219 -39.79 7.69 -56.83
CA ILE A 219 -39.68 6.84 -58.03
C ILE A 219 -40.87 5.88 -58.14
N THR A 220 -41.30 5.31 -57.01
CA THR A 220 -42.46 4.40 -56.96
C THR A 220 -43.76 5.14 -57.30
N GLN A 221 -43.93 6.38 -56.81
CA GLN A 221 -45.07 7.24 -57.14
C GLN A 221 -45.11 7.55 -58.65
N ASP A 222 -43.97 7.93 -59.23
CA ASP A 222 -43.86 8.23 -60.66
C ASP A 222 -44.10 6.98 -61.53
N SER A 223 -43.55 5.84 -61.11
CA SER A 223 -43.77 4.54 -61.78
C SER A 223 -45.25 4.15 -61.76
N THR A 224 -45.93 4.37 -60.64
CA THR A 224 -47.38 4.11 -60.52
C THR A 224 -48.19 4.97 -61.48
N GLN A 225 -47.85 6.27 -61.60
CA GLN A 225 -48.47 7.16 -62.58
C GLN A 225 -48.17 6.72 -64.03
N GLY A 226 -46.94 6.28 -64.31
CA GLY A 226 -46.54 5.74 -65.61
C GLY A 226 -47.35 4.51 -66.00
N ILE A 227 -47.51 3.56 -65.08
CA ILE A 227 -48.34 2.36 -65.26
C ILE A 227 -49.80 2.73 -65.54
N GLN A 228 -50.36 3.72 -64.83
CA GLN A 228 -51.72 4.20 -65.10
C GLN A 228 -51.86 4.77 -66.52
N ARG A 229 -50.89 5.56 -67.00
CA ARG A 229 -50.88 6.05 -68.39
C ARG A 229 -50.79 4.92 -69.40
N GLN A 230 -49.86 3.99 -69.20
CA GLN A 230 -49.69 2.84 -70.09
C GLN A 230 -50.94 1.95 -70.13
N THR A 231 -51.64 1.82 -69.01
CA THR A 231 -52.93 1.10 -68.94
C THR A 231 -53.97 1.80 -69.82
N MET A 232 -54.11 3.13 -69.73
CA MET A 232 -55.01 3.89 -70.58
C MET A 232 -54.66 3.79 -72.07
N GLU A 233 -53.37 3.86 -72.43
CA GLU A 233 -52.93 3.67 -73.81
C GLU A 233 -53.23 2.25 -74.32
N THR A 234 -53.08 1.24 -73.46
CA THR A 234 -53.42 -0.16 -73.79
C THR A 234 -54.91 -0.34 -73.99
N GLU A 235 -55.76 0.29 -73.16
CA GLU A 235 -57.22 0.31 -73.34
C GLU A 235 -57.63 0.99 -74.65
N GLN A 236 -56.97 2.10 -75.00
CA GLN A 236 -57.16 2.77 -76.29
C GLN A 236 -56.72 1.89 -77.46
N ALA A 237 -55.56 1.24 -77.37
CA ALA A 237 -55.07 0.32 -78.39
C ALA A 237 -56.03 -0.88 -78.56
N ALA A 238 -56.53 -1.45 -77.47
CA ALA A 238 -57.54 -2.51 -77.52
C ALA A 238 -58.85 -2.03 -78.18
N THR A 239 -59.26 -0.80 -77.90
CA THR A 239 -60.41 -0.15 -78.56
C THR A 239 -60.16 0.03 -80.05
N ALA A 240 -58.98 0.51 -80.44
CA ALA A 240 -58.58 0.67 -81.83
C ALA A 240 -58.51 -0.68 -82.57
N VAL A 241 -57.98 -1.73 -81.92
CA VAL A 241 -57.99 -3.10 -82.46
C VAL A 241 -59.42 -3.59 -82.68
N ASN A 242 -60.33 -3.38 -81.72
CA ASN A 242 -61.74 -3.72 -81.90
C ASN A 242 -62.38 -2.97 -83.09
N GLN A 243 -62.10 -1.66 -83.23
CA GLN A 243 -62.56 -0.87 -84.38
C GLN A 243 -61.96 -1.36 -85.70
N MET A 244 -60.65 -1.69 -85.71
CA MET A 244 -59.97 -2.24 -86.88
C MET A 244 -60.54 -3.62 -87.26
N THR A 245 -60.80 -4.50 -86.31
CA THR A 245 -61.45 -5.80 -86.56
C THR A 245 -62.84 -5.59 -87.17
N ALA A 246 -63.64 -4.67 -86.65
CA ALA A 246 -64.94 -4.34 -87.23
C ALA A 246 -64.83 -3.81 -88.67
N ALA A 247 -63.85 -2.95 -88.95
CA ALA A 247 -63.58 -2.44 -90.29
C ALA A 247 -63.09 -3.54 -91.24
N ILE A 248 -62.23 -4.47 -90.78
CA ILE A 248 -61.79 -5.62 -91.56
C ILE A 248 -62.96 -6.55 -91.88
N GLU A 249 -63.85 -6.81 -90.91
CA GLU A 249 -65.08 -7.56 -91.17
C GLU A 249 -65.98 -6.86 -92.19
N GLU A 250 -66.08 -5.53 -92.14
CA GLU A 250 -66.83 -4.74 -93.11
C GLU A 250 -66.21 -4.84 -94.51
N VAL A 251 -64.89 -4.71 -94.63
CA VAL A 251 -64.16 -4.89 -95.90
C VAL A 251 -64.32 -6.31 -96.43
N ALA A 252 -64.25 -7.33 -95.57
CA ALA A 252 -64.47 -8.72 -95.95
C ALA A 252 -65.91 -8.94 -96.45
N ARG A 253 -66.92 -8.39 -95.74
CA ARG A 253 -68.32 -8.40 -96.19
C ARG A 253 -68.48 -7.72 -97.54
N ASN A 254 -67.85 -6.56 -97.75
CA ASN A 254 -67.86 -5.83 -99.02
C ASN A 254 -67.17 -6.61 -100.14
N ALA A 255 -66.04 -7.27 -99.87
CA ALA A 255 -65.34 -8.09 -100.86
C ALA A 255 -66.17 -9.32 -101.28
N VAL A 256 -66.84 -9.98 -100.32
CA VAL A 256 -67.78 -11.07 -100.60
C VAL A 256 -68.97 -10.55 -101.42
N ALA A 257 -69.56 -9.42 -101.03
CA ALA A 257 -70.66 -8.81 -101.77
C ALA A 257 -70.25 -8.45 -103.21
N ALA A 258 -69.08 -7.84 -103.39
CA ALA A 258 -68.52 -7.52 -104.70
C ALA A 258 -68.26 -8.78 -105.54
N SER A 259 -67.64 -9.81 -104.97
CA SER A 259 -67.42 -11.09 -105.65
C SER A 259 -68.73 -11.75 -106.11
N THR A 260 -69.75 -11.73 -105.24
CA THR A 260 -71.10 -12.23 -105.56
C THR A 260 -71.74 -11.42 -106.69
N SER A 261 -71.59 -10.09 -106.68
CA SER A 261 -72.06 -9.21 -107.74
C SER A 261 -71.32 -9.43 -109.06
N THR A 262 -70.00 -9.66 -109.03
CA THR A 262 -69.21 -9.97 -110.22
C THR A 262 -69.64 -11.30 -110.82
N GLN A 263 -69.84 -12.36 -110.00
CA GLN A 263 -70.40 -13.63 -110.48
C GLN A 263 -71.79 -13.45 -111.11
N ALA A 264 -72.64 -12.59 -110.53
CA ALA A 264 -73.95 -12.28 -111.11
C ALA A 264 -73.81 -11.57 -112.48
N CYS A 265 -72.92 -10.57 -112.59
CA CYS A 265 -72.61 -9.91 -113.86
C CYS A 265 -72.05 -10.87 -114.90
N GLU A 266 -71.15 -11.78 -114.51
CA GLU A 266 -70.55 -12.78 -115.39
C GLU A 266 -71.61 -13.76 -115.91
N LYS A 267 -72.53 -14.21 -115.04
CA LYS A 267 -73.70 -15.02 -115.43
C LYS A 267 -74.63 -14.26 -116.39
N SER A 268 -74.89 -12.98 -116.15
CA SER A 268 -75.66 -12.14 -117.05
C SER A 268 -74.96 -11.93 -118.39
N ALA A 269 -73.64 -11.74 -118.41
CA ALA A 269 -72.85 -11.60 -119.63
C ALA A 269 -72.82 -12.91 -120.44
N GLN A 270 -72.73 -14.07 -119.78
CA GLN A 270 -72.83 -15.38 -120.41
C GLN A 270 -74.21 -15.58 -121.05
N THR A 271 -75.28 -15.25 -120.33
CA THR A 271 -76.65 -15.28 -120.86
C THR A 271 -76.80 -14.33 -122.06
N GLY A 272 -76.15 -13.16 -122.00
CA GLY A 272 -76.08 -12.22 -123.11
C GLY A 272 -75.33 -12.77 -124.33
N GLN A 273 -74.18 -13.43 -124.13
CA GLN A 273 -73.46 -14.11 -125.20
C GLN A 273 -74.29 -15.22 -125.84
N ASP A 274 -74.96 -16.04 -125.05
CA ASP A 274 -75.83 -17.11 -125.57
C ASP A 274 -76.97 -16.54 -126.43
N CYS A 275 -77.50 -15.37 -126.07
CA CYS A 275 -78.54 -14.67 -126.84
C CYS A 275 -78.02 -14.11 -128.18
N VAL A 276 -76.76 -13.67 -128.26
CA VAL A 276 -76.13 -13.18 -129.51
C VAL A 276 -75.65 -14.34 -130.39
N GLY A 277 -75.32 -15.50 -129.80
CA GLY A 277 -74.97 -16.71 -130.54
C GLY A 277 -76.15 -17.43 -131.21
N GLN A 278 -77.40 -17.05 -130.90
CA GLN A 278 -78.63 -17.61 -131.49
C GLN A 278 -79.27 -16.73 -132.59
N THR A 279 -78.59 -15.67 -133.04
CA THR A 279 -79.01 -14.81 -134.16
C THR A 279 -78.01 -14.86 -135.29
#